data_AF-A0A0F9ASU0-F1
#
_entry.id   AF-A0A0F9ASU0-F1
#
_cell.length_a   1.000
_cell.length_b   1.000
_cell.length_c   1.000
_cell.angle_alpha   90.00
_cell.angle_beta   90.00
_cell.angle_gamma   90.00
#
_symmetry.space_group_name_H-M   'P 1'
#
loop_
_entity.id
_entity.type
_entity.pdbx_description
1 polymer ?
#
loop_
_entity_poly.entity_id
_entity_poly.type
_entity_poly.pdbx_seq_one_letter_code
_entity_poly.pdbx_strand_id
1 'polypeptide(L)'
;MAFEEVGVRAVVDGFGPYMGKLGQMEQKTESFGKKLGAAVKKGGLIAGAALAAVGAISIKTFGDFDAAMTQSLAIMGDVSDVMRTDMSDAARKVALTTTFSAEEAAEAYFFLASAGMSAQQSLIS
;
A
#
# COMPACT_ATOMS: atom_id res chain seq x y z
N MET A 1 -16.16 -38.90 -2.15
CA MET A 1 -15.60 -38.36 -3.41
C MET A 1 -16.31 -37.10 -3.91
N ALA A 2 -17.56 -36.77 -3.51
CA ALA A 2 -18.28 -35.59 -4.02
C ALA A 2 -18.02 -34.25 -3.28
N PHE A 3 -17.39 -34.26 -2.10
CA PHE A 3 -17.16 -33.05 -1.30
C PHE A 3 -15.82 -32.34 -1.59
N GLU A 4 -14.80 -33.05 -2.07
CA GLU A 4 -13.51 -32.46 -2.47
C GLU A 4 -13.62 -31.61 -3.75
N GLU A 5 -14.37 -32.08 -4.75
CA GLU A 5 -14.62 -31.37 -6.00
C GLU A 5 -15.34 -30.02 -5.79
N VAL A 6 -16.28 -29.97 -4.86
CA VAL A 6 -17.04 -28.74 -4.54
C VAL A 6 -16.17 -27.72 -3.82
N GLY A 7 -15.31 -28.17 -2.90
CA GLY A 7 -14.36 -27.29 -2.20
C GLY A 7 -13.32 -26.68 -3.14
N VAL A 8 -12.75 -27.48 -4.05
CA VAL A 8 -11.79 -27.00 -5.04
C VAL A 8 -12.43 -26.02 -6.02
N ARG A 9 -13.66 -26.29 -6.49
CA ARG A 9 -14.40 -25.35 -7.34
C ARG A 9 -14.76 -24.05 -6.64
N ALA A 10 -15.19 -24.10 -5.38
CA ALA A 10 -15.50 -22.89 -4.60
C ALA A 10 -14.26 -22.00 -4.39
N VAL A 11 -13.09 -22.62 -4.19
CA VAL A 11 -11.81 -21.90 -4.10
C VAL A 11 -11.42 -21.30 -5.46
N VAL A 12 -11.56 -22.05 -6.55
CA VAL A 12 -11.26 -21.58 -7.92
C VAL A 12 -12.21 -20.47 -8.38
N ASP A 13 -13.50 -20.63 -8.16
CA ASP A 13 -14.52 -19.62 -8.50
C ASP A 13 -14.40 -18.38 -7.60
N GLY A 14 -14.01 -18.57 -6.33
CA GLY A 14 -13.68 -17.47 -5.40
C GLY A 14 -12.41 -16.71 -5.81
N PHE A 15 -11.43 -17.39 -6.42
CA PHE A 15 -10.19 -16.78 -6.94
C PHE A 15 -10.34 -16.16 -8.33
N GLY A 16 -11.34 -16.57 -9.11
CA GLY A 16 -11.59 -16.07 -10.47
C GLY A 16 -11.64 -14.54 -10.61
N PRO A 17 -12.36 -13.80 -9.73
CA PRO A 17 -12.38 -12.34 -9.74
C PRO A 17 -11.01 -11.71 -9.44
N TYR A 18 -10.19 -12.36 -8.61
CA TYR A 18 -8.84 -11.89 -8.24
C TYR A 18 -7.85 -12.14 -9.38
N MET A 19 -7.92 -13.30 -10.04
CA MET A 19 -7.14 -13.58 -11.24
C MET A 19 -7.53 -12.66 -12.40
N GLY A 20 -8.81 -12.32 -12.54
CA GLY A 20 -9.29 -11.32 -13.51
C GLY A 20 -8.78 -9.90 -13.20
N LYS A 21 -8.69 -9.51 -11.92
CA LYS A 21 -8.06 -8.25 -11.50
C LYS A 21 -6.55 -8.25 -11.73
N LEU A 22 -5.87 -9.37 -11.46
CA LEU A 22 -4.44 -9.55 -11.73
C LEU A 22 -4.15 -9.48 -13.23
N GLY A 23 -4.93 -10.16 -14.07
CA GLY A 23 -4.80 -10.09 -15.53
C GLY A 23 -5.07 -8.69 -16.10
N GLN A 24 -5.99 -7.92 -15.50
CA GLN A 24 -6.19 -6.51 -15.84
C GLN A 24 -5.05 -5.61 -15.37
N MET A 25 -4.43 -5.92 -14.22
CA MET A 25 -3.23 -5.23 -13.72
C MET A 25 -2.01 -5.54 -14.61
N GLU A 26 -1.86 -6.78 -15.05
CA GLU A 26 -0.80 -7.24 -15.95
C GLU A 26 -0.96 -6.60 -17.34
N GLN A 27 -2.17 -6.58 -17.90
CA GLN A 27 -2.44 -5.87 -19.15
C GLN A 27 -2.25 -4.36 -19.05
N LYS A 28 -2.63 -3.73 -17.93
CA LYS A 28 -2.38 -2.30 -17.70
C LYS A 28 -0.88 -2.04 -17.55
N THR A 29 -0.14 -2.90 -16.87
CA THR A 29 1.31 -2.77 -16.67
C THR A 29 2.08 -3.00 -17.96
N GLU A 30 1.72 -4.01 -18.77
CA GLU A 30 2.30 -4.23 -20.10
C GLU A 30 1.96 -3.10 -21.06
N SER A 31 0.72 -2.60 -21.05
CA SER A 31 0.30 -1.48 -21.89
C SER A 31 1.00 -0.19 -21.48
N PHE A 32 1.17 0.04 -20.18
CA PHE A 32 1.94 1.16 -19.65
C PHE A 32 3.41 1.02 -20.01
N GLY A 33 4.01 -0.16 -19.86
CA GLY A 33 5.40 -0.45 -20.23
C GLY A 33 5.67 -0.31 -21.73
N LYS A 34 4.75 -0.77 -22.58
CA LYS A 34 4.84 -0.57 -24.05
C LYS A 34 4.67 0.90 -24.43
N LYS A 35 3.76 1.64 -23.80
CA LYS A 35 3.57 3.09 -24.02
C LYS A 35 4.75 3.90 -23.49
N LEU A 36 5.26 3.57 -22.31
CA LEU A 36 6.43 4.19 -21.70
C LEU A 36 7.68 3.91 -22.55
N GLY A 37 7.91 2.66 -22.95
CA GLY A 37 9.03 2.27 -23.80
C GLY A 37 8.96 2.90 -25.20
N ALA A 38 7.78 3.03 -25.78
CA ALA A 38 7.59 3.75 -27.05
C ALA A 38 7.77 5.27 -26.89
N ALA A 39 7.33 5.85 -25.78
CA ALA A 39 7.50 7.27 -25.46
C ALA A 39 8.97 7.62 -25.19
N VAL A 40 9.70 6.77 -24.45
CA VAL A 40 11.16 6.87 -24.23
C VAL A 40 11.91 6.82 -25.57
N LYS A 41 11.56 5.88 -26.45
CA LYS A 41 12.21 5.72 -27.77
C LYS A 41 11.92 6.86 -28.75
N LYS A 42 10.75 7.51 -28.68
CA LYS A 42 10.37 8.61 -29.60
C LYS A 42 10.67 10.02 -29.07
N GLY A 43 10.98 10.18 -27.78
CA GLY A 43 11.38 11.46 -27.21
C GLY A 43 11.45 11.38 -25.69
N GLY A 44 12.68 11.34 -25.15
CA GLY A 44 12.95 11.20 -23.72
C GLY A 44 12.26 12.20 -22.78
N LEU A 45 11.69 13.29 -23.31
CA LEU A 45 10.89 14.27 -22.58
C LEU A 45 9.62 13.67 -21.94
N ILE A 46 8.93 12.73 -22.60
CA ILE A 46 7.72 12.10 -22.03
C ILE A 46 8.07 11.12 -20.92
N ALA A 47 9.20 10.42 -21.07
CA ALA A 47 9.75 9.58 -20.00
C ALA A 47 10.13 10.42 -18.77
N GLY A 48 10.74 11.58 -18.99
CA GLY A 48 11.03 12.55 -17.93
C GLY A 48 9.77 13.04 -17.22
N ALA A 49 8.70 13.35 -17.95
CA ALA A 49 7.42 13.76 -17.36
C ALA A 49 6.74 12.64 -16.56
N ALA A 50 6.78 11.39 -17.04
CA ALA A 50 6.23 10.25 -16.32
C ALA A 50 7.02 9.94 -15.03
N LEU A 51 8.36 9.98 -15.09
CA LEU A 51 9.20 9.84 -13.91
C LEU A 51 9.01 11.00 -12.93
N ALA A 52 8.86 12.22 -13.42
CA ALA A 52 8.54 13.37 -12.58
C ALA A 52 7.15 13.24 -11.93
N ALA A 53 6.16 12.74 -12.65
CA ALA A 53 4.82 12.49 -12.11
C ALA A 53 4.83 11.40 -11.04
N VAL A 54 5.52 10.27 -11.29
CA VAL A 54 5.70 9.21 -10.27
C VAL A 54 6.48 9.75 -9.07
N GLY A 55 7.52 10.54 -9.28
CA GLY A 55 8.28 11.19 -8.21
C GLY A 55 7.40 12.13 -7.39
N ALA A 56 6.60 12.98 -8.03
CA ALA A 56 5.69 13.91 -7.36
C ALA A 56 4.59 13.17 -6.57
N ILE A 57 4.02 12.10 -7.13
CA ILE A 57 3.05 11.26 -6.42
C ILE A 57 3.73 10.59 -5.22
N SER A 58 4.93 10.05 -5.38
CA SER A 58 5.67 9.40 -4.29
C SER A 58 5.95 10.36 -3.14
N ILE A 59 6.37 11.60 -3.44
CA ILE A 59 6.59 12.65 -2.44
C ILE A 59 5.27 13.00 -1.74
N LYS A 60 4.18 13.15 -2.50
CA LYS A 60 2.87 13.45 -1.92
C LYS A 60 2.43 12.34 -0.97
N THR A 61 2.45 11.08 -1.42
CA THR A 61 2.06 9.93 -0.60
C THR A 61 2.95 9.77 0.63
N PHE A 62 4.24 10.07 0.54
CA PHE A 62 5.12 10.10 1.69
C PHE A 62 4.73 11.22 2.68
N GLY A 63 4.40 12.41 2.17
CA GLY A 63 3.94 13.53 2.99
C GLY A 63 2.60 13.24 3.67
N ASP A 64 1.64 12.65 2.95
CA ASP A 64 0.35 12.25 3.50
C ASP A 64 0.54 11.18 4.59
N PHE A 65 1.39 10.18 4.34
CA PHE A 65 1.78 9.17 5.32
C PHE A 65 2.41 9.79 6.59
N ASP A 66 3.38 10.69 6.43
CA ASP A 66 4.05 11.33 7.58
C ASP A 66 3.09 12.23 8.39
N ALA A 67 2.15 12.90 7.71
CA ALA A 67 1.09 13.66 8.35
C ALA A 67 0.15 12.75 9.16
N ALA A 68 -0.31 11.64 8.58
CA ALA A 68 -1.17 10.65 9.25
C ALA A 68 -0.47 10.03 10.47
N MET A 69 0.82 9.69 10.34
CA MET A 69 1.65 9.22 11.45
C MET A 69 1.76 10.28 12.54
N THR A 70 2.07 11.52 12.19
CA THR A 70 2.23 12.61 13.16
C THR A 70 0.94 12.89 13.91
N GLN A 71 -0.20 12.89 13.22
CA GLN A 71 -1.51 13.07 13.84
C GLN A 71 -1.83 11.91 14.81
N SER A 72 -1.55 10.67 14.41
CA SER A 72 -1.77 9.49 15.26
C SER A 72 -0.90 9.51 16.51
N LEU A 73 0.39 9.83 16.34
CA LEU A 73 1.37 9.91 17.43
C LEU A 73 1.06 11.05 18.41
N ALA A 74 0.59 12.19 17.92
CA ALA A 74 0.18 13.30 18.77
C ALA A 74 -0.97 12.94 19.73
N ILE A 75 -1.83 12.00 19.34
CA ILE A 75 -2.90 11.47 20.22
C ILE A 75 -2.35 10.37 21.15
N MET A 76 -1.45 9.52 20.67
CA MET A 76 -0.83 8.48 21.50
C MET A 76 0.06 9.04 22.62
N GLY A 77 0.55 10.27 22.49
CA GLY A 77 1.35 10.94 23.52
C GLY A 77 2.85 10.64 23.36
N ASP A 78 3.52 10.32 24.46
CA ASP A 78 4.99 10.24 24.57
C ASP A 78 5.56 9.03 23.80
N VAL A 79 5.64 9.15 22.48
CA VAL A 79 6.20 8.14 21.59
C VAL A 79 7.64 8.52 21.24
N SER A 80 8.60 7.69 21.64
CA SER A 80 10.02 7.88 21.32
C SER A 80 10.29 7.79 19.81
N ASP A 81 11.38 8.43 19.35
CA ASP A 81 11.81 8.38 17.94
C ASP A 81 12.03 6.96 17.40
N VAL A 82 12.56 6.07 18.24
CA VAL A 82 12.74 4.65 17.89
C VAL A 82 11.39 4.01 17.57
N MET A 83 10.39 4.28 18.39
CA MET A 83 9.06 3.71 18.22
C MET A 83 8.29 4.32 17.06
N ARG A 84 8.47 5.62 16.80
CA ARG A 84 7.99 6.23 15.56
C ARG A 84 8.56 5.53 14.33
N THR A 85 9.85 5.17 14.39
CA THR A 85 10.51 4.41 13.32
C THR A 85 9.90 3.02 13.17
N ASP A 86 9.74 2.29 14.27
CA ASP A 86 9.15 0.95 14.26
C ASP A 86 7.71 0.94 13.71
N MET A 87 6.89 1.91 14.10
CA MET A 87 5.53 2.08 13.57
C MET A 87 5.52 2.42 12.09
N SER A 88 6.48 3.25 11.66
CA SER A 88 6.61 3.59 10.24
C SER A 88 6.98 2.36 9.41
N ASP A 89 7.91 1.54 9.92
CA ASP A 89 8.34 0.31 9.27
C ASP A 89 7.24 -0.74 9.26
N ALA A 90 6.46 -0.85 10.34
CA ALA A 90 5.30 -1.72 10.42
C ALA A 90 4.23 -1.33 9.38
N ALA A 91 3.87 -0.04 9.30
CA ALA A 91 2.91 0.47 8.32
C ALA A 91 3.38 0.22 6.87
N ARG A 92 4.67 0.40 6.59
CA ARG A 92 5.25 0.07 5.28
C ARG A 92 5.22 -1.42 5.02
N LYS A 93 5.51 -2.26 6.01
CA LYS A 93 5.45 -3.72 5.87
C LYS A 93 4.02 -4.18 5.57
N VAL A 94 3.02 -3.62 6.23
CA VAL A 94 1.60 -3.85 5.90
C VAL A 94 1.34 -3.46 4.45
N ALA A 95 1.85 -2.30 4.01
CA ALA A 95 1.67 -1.85 2.64
C ALA A 95 2.35 -2.73 1.59
N LEU A 96 3.48 -3.33 1.92
CA LEU A 96 4.22 -4.23 1.03
C LEU A 96 3.62 -5.64 0.99
N THR A 97 2.94 -6.06 2.04
CA THR A 97 2.44 -7.43 2.20
C THR A 97 0.92 -7.56 1.98
N THR A 98 0.22 -6.44 1.85
CA THR A 98 -1.24 -6.38 1.70
C THR A 98 -1.66 -5.40 0.60
N THR A 99 -2.96 -5.15 0.46
CA THR A 99 -3.51 -4.17 -0.50
C THR A 99 -3.72 -2.79 0.09
N PHE A 100 -3.52 -2.60 1.39
CA PHE A 100 -3.65 -1.30 2.06
C PHE A 100 -2.37 -0.49 1.86
N SER A 101 -2.49 0.82 1.79
CA SER A 101 -1.35 1.73 1.73
C SER A 101 -0.74 1.97 3.10
N ALA A 102 0.50 2.47 3.13
CA ALA A 102 1.16 2.83 4.39
C ALA A 102 0.41 3.98 5.08
N GLU A 103 -0.17 4.90 4.31
CA GLU A 103 -1.03 5.99 4.80
C GLU A 103 -2.27 5.44 5.52
N GLU A 104 -3.00 4.51 4.90
CA GLU A 104 -4.16 3.87 5.54
C GLU A 104 -3.77 3.11 6.81
N ALA A 105 -2.61 2.45 6.83
CA ALA A 105 -2.09 1.80 8.03
C ALA A 105 -1.71 2.82 9.12
N ALA A 106 -1.18 3.98 8.74
CA ALA A 106 -0.89 5.06 9.67
C ALA A 106 -2.18 5.69 10.24
N GLU A 107 -3.21 5.88 9.43
CA GLU A 107 -4.53 6.36 9.90
C GLU A 107 -5.20 5.37 10.86
N ALA A 108 -4.99 4.06 10.68
CA ALA A 108 -5.47 3.06 11.62
C ALA A 108 -4.91 3.29 13.04
N TYR A 109 -3.67 3.78 13.16
CA TYR A 109 -3.09 4.13 14.45
C TYR A 109 -3.85 5.26 15.15
N PHE A 110 -4.37 6.25 14.42
CA PHE A 110 -5.22 7.29 14.99
C PHE A 110 -6.47 6.68 15.66
N PHE A 111 -7.12 5.73 14.99
CA PHE A 111 -8.30 5.07 15.54
C PHE A 111 -7.95 4.25 16.78
N LEU A 112 -6.84 3.50 16.76
CA LEU A 112 -6.36 2.75 17.91
C LEU A 112 -6.01 3.68 19.08
N ALA A 113 -5.32 4.78 18.81
CA ALA A 113 -5.00 5.81 19.80
C ALA A 113 -6.27 6.43 20.40
N SER A 114 -7.26 6.74 19.56
CA SER A 114 -8.55 7.27 20.01
C SER A 114 -9.33 6.29 20.87
N ALA A 115 -9.12 4.98 20.67
CA ALA A 115 -9.65 3.93 21.52
C ALA A 115 -8.84 3.72 22.83
N GLY A 116 -7.78 4.51 23.05
CA GLY A 116 -6.92 4.46 24.22
C GLY A 116 -5.76 3.46 24.14
N MET A 117 -5.46 2.93 22.95
CA MET A 117 -4.35 1.99 22.76
C MET A 117 -3.03 2.73 22.53
N SER A 118 -1.95 2.25 23.15
CA SER A 118 -0.61 2.83 22.97
C SER A 118 0.07 2.36 21.67
N ALA A 119 1.11 3.09 21.27
CA ALA A 119 1.97 2.73 20.14
C ALA A 119 2.56 1.32 20.27
N GLN A 120 3.07 0.96 21.44
CA GLN A 120 3.65 -0.36 21.72
C GLN A 120 2.61 -1.47 21.53
N GLN A 121 1.38 -1.24 22.01
CA GLN A 121 0.30 -2.21 21.90
C GLN A 121 -0.16 -2.39 20.45
N SER A 122 -0.08 -1.33 19.64
CA SER A 122 -0.45 -1.33 18.21
C SER A 122 0.56 -2.04 17.30
N LEU A 123 1.80 -2.23 17.77
CA LEU A 123 2.87 -2.92 17.02
C LEU A 123 2.89 -4.45 17.22
N ILE A 124 2.34 -4.92 18.34
CA ILE A 124 2.43 -6.32 18.79
C ILE A 124 1.16 -7.12 18.43
N SER A 125 0.09 -6.44 17.98
CA SER A 125 -1.14 -7.05 17.47
C SER A 125 -1.01 -7.49 16.02
#